data_AF-A0A1F2STJ5-F1
#
_entry.id   AF-A0A1F2STJ5-F1
#
_cell.length_a   1.000
_cell.length_b   1.000
_cell.length_c   1.000
_cell.angle_alpha   90.00
_cell.angle_beta   90.00
_cell.angle_gamma   90.00
#
_symmetry.space_group_name_H-M   'P 1'
#
loop_
_entity.id
_entity.type
_entity.pdbx_description
1 polymer ?
#
loop_
_entity_poly.entity_id
_entity_poly.type
_entity_poly.pdbx_seq_one_letter_code
_entity_poly.pdbx_strand_id
1 'polypeptide(L)' 'MAHLWQPRGPDRPADGEWSTTIRRVRAEFEEMPGLRVTPAQARALFGLPDGVLGRVLDSLSGEGFLEERDGEYVRRHSTP' A
#
# COMPACT_ATOMS: atom_id res chain seq x y z
N MET A 1 -21.87 27.59 22.23
CA MET A 1 -22.45 26.76 21.14
C MET A 1 -21.30 26.07 20.44
N ALA A 2 -20.89 24.91 20.94
CA ALA A 2 -19.77 24.15 20.40
C ALA A 2 -20.20 23.43 19.12
N HIS A 3 -19.72 23.87 17.96
CA HIS A 3 -19.77 23.06 16.75
C HIS A 3 -18.45 22.33 16.64
N LEU A 4 -18.53 21.03 16.90
CA LEU A 4 -17.50 20.00 16.82
C LEU A 4 -16.42 20.29 15.77
N TRP A 5 -15.22 20.66 16.24
CA TRP A 5 -13.99 20.37 15.50
C TRP A 5 -13.96 18.85 15.32
N GLN A 6 -14.13 18.38 14.09
CA GLN A 6 -13.77 17.01 13.75
C GLN A 6 -12.28 17.01 13.42
N PRO A 7 -11.43 16.28 14.16
CA PRO A 7 -10.07 16.08 13.70
C PRO A 7 -10.18 15.34 12.37
N ARG A 8 -9.67 15.94 11.28
CA ARG A 8 -9.23 15.13 10.15
C ARG A 8 -8.31 14.08 10.77
N GLY A 9 -8.74 12.83 10.83
CA GLY A 9 -7.95 11.77 11.45
C GLY A 9 -6.54 11.84 10.87
N PRO A 10 -5.47 11.83 11.68
CA PRO A 10 -4.09 12.08 11.24
C PRO A 10 -3.53 11.04 10.24
N ASP A 11 -4.36 10.12 9.77
CA ASP A 11 -3.98 8.93 8.99
C ASP A 11 -4.51 8.92 7.56
N ARG A 12 -5.11 10.01 7.08
CA ARG A 12 -5.43 10.15 5.64
C ARG A 12 -4.40 11.09 5.00
N PRO A 13 -3.38 10.56 4.31
CA PRO A 13 -2.46 11.40 3.55
C PRO A 13 -3.24 12.24 2.53
N ALA A 14 -2.73 13.43 2.22
CA ALA A 14 -3.31 14.25 1.16
C ALA A 14 -3.33 13.45 -0.16
N ASP A 15 -4.28 13.71 -1.07
CA ASP A 15 -4.46 12.89 -2.28
C ASP A 15 -3.18 12.76 -3.13
N GLY A 16 -2.34 13.81 -3.15
CA GLY A 16 -1.02 13.79 -3.80
C GLY A 16 0.03 12.93 -3.07
N GLU A 17 0.04 12.95 -1.74
CA GLU A 17 0.92 12.09 -0.91
C GLU A 17 0.52 10.61 -1.03
N TRP A 18 -0.78 10.34 -1.11
CA TRP A 18 -1.32 9.00 -1.33
C TRP A 18 -0.88 8.42 -2.68
N SER A 19 -1.09 9.16 -3.77
CA SER A 19 -0.64 8.77 -5.12
C SER A 19 0.88 8.54 -5.17
N THR A 20 1.66 9.41 -4.53
CA THR A 20 3.12 9.26 -4.43
C THR A 20 3.52 7.99 -3.69
N THR A 21 2.83 7.68 -2.58
CA THR A 21 3.08 6.49 -1.77
C THR A 21 2.79 5.21 -2.55
N ILE A 22 1.62 5.13 -3.21
CA ILE A 22 1.28 3.99 -4.08
C ILE A 22 2.34 3.79 -5.16
N ARG A 23 2.74 4.87 -5.85
CA ARG A 23 3.75 4.80 -6.91
C ARG A 23 5.10 4.30 -6.41
N ARG A 24 5.53 4.72 -5.22
CA ARG A 24 6.79 4.26 -4.62
C ARG A 24 6.73 2.77 -4.30
N VAL A 25 5.66 2.30 -3.66
CA VAL A 25 5.50 0.88 -3.35
C VAL A 25 5.45 0.05 -4.62
N ARG A 26 4.68 0.49 -5.62
CA ARG A 26 4.60 -0.15 -6.93
C ARG A 26 5.96 -0.26 -7.63
N ALA A 27 6.74 0.83 -7.63
CA ALA A 27 8.06 0.84 -8.26
C ALA A 27 8.99 -0.23 -7.67
N GLU A 28 8.95 -0.46 -6.36
CA GLU A 28 9.79 -1.50 -5.71
C GLU A 28 9.42 -2.92 -6.18
N PHE A 29 8.13 -3.21 -6.40
CA PHE A 29 7.68 -4.48 -7.01
C PHE A 29 8.00 -4.58 -8.51
N GLU A 30 8.14 -3.44 -9.21
CA GLU A 30 8.54 -3.39 -10.61
C GLU A 30 10.04 -3.64 -10.78
N GLU A 31 10.87 -3.05 -9.92
CA GLU A 31 12.33 -3.24 -9.88
C GLU A 31 12.70 -4.69 -9.50
N MET A 32 11.90 -5.32 -8.62
CA MET A 32 12.11 -6.70 -8.19
C MET A 32 10.89 -7.57 -8.48
N PRO A 33 10.74 -8.12 -9.70
CA PRO A 33 9.55 -8.90 -10.10
C PRO A 33 9.35 -10.19 -9.30
N GLY A 34 10.36 -10.66 -8.57
CA GLY A 34 10.29 -11.81 -7.66
C GLY A 34 10.05 -11.45 -6.20
N LEU A 35 9.81 -10.17 -5.88
CA LEU A 35 9.59 -9.71 -4.51
C LEU A 35 8.29 -10.30 -3.95
N ARG A 36 8.41 -10.99 -2.82
CA ARG A 36 7.31 -11.54 -2.03
C ARG A 36 7.46 -11.01 -0.61
N VAL A 37 6.42 -10.37 -0.10
CA VAL A 37 6.47 -9.77 1.23
C VAL A 37 5.19 -10.05 2.00
N THR A 38 5.36 -10.52 3.23
CA THR A 38 4.28 -10.49 4.24
C THR A 38 3.96 -9.04 4.62
N PRO A 39 2.78 -8.75 5.20
CA PRO A 39 2.46 -7.41 5.72
C PRO A 39 3.54 -6.84 6.65
N ALA A 40 4.09 -7.69 7.53
CA ALA A 40 5.13 -7.30 8.47
C ALA A 40 6.45 -6.94 7.77
N GLN A 41 6.84 -7.69 6.72
CA GLN A 41 8.02 -7.39 5.91
C GLN A 41 7.82 -6.13 5.07
N ALA A 42 6.65 -5.97 4.46
CA ALA A 42 6.31 -4.76 3.71
C ALA A 42 6.38 -3.51 4.62
N ARG A 43 5.94 -3.63 5.87
CA ARG A 43 6.08 -2.54 6.85
C ARG A 43 7.54 -2.17 7.11
N ALA A 44 8.39 -3.17 7.31
CA ALA A 44 9.82 -2.94 7.52
C ALA A 44 10.51 -2.37 6.28
N LEU A 45 10.09 -2.80 5.08
CA LEU A 45 10.68 -2.39 3.81
C LEU A 45 10.26 -0.96 3.41
N PHE A 46 8.98 -0.65 3.50
CA PHE A 46 8.43 0.64 3.05
C PHE A 46 8.39 1.70 4.16
N GLY A 47 8.53 1.29 5.43
CA GLY A 47 8.48 2.20 6.59
C GLY A 47 7.13 2.89 6.79
N LEU A 48 6.03 2.28 6.32
CA LEU A 48 4.68 2.85 6.37
C LEU A 48 3.92 2.39 7.62
N PRO A 49 3.04 3.23 8.21
CA PRO A 49 2.12 2.79 9.26
C PRO A 49 1.20 1.66 8.77
N ASP A 50 0.81 0.74 9.65
CA ASP A 50 -0.01 -0.43 9.29
C ASP A 50 -1.32 -0.05 8.55
N GLY A 51 -1.99 1.02 8.99
CA GLY A 51 -3.22 1.50 8.34
C GLY A 51 -3.01 2.07 6.93
N VAL A 52 -1.84 2.68 6.68
CA VAL A 52 -1.48 3.23 5.36
C VAL A 52 -1.03 2.10 4.45
N LEU A 53 -0.15 1.21 4.95
CA LEU A 53 0.36 0.07 4.22
C LEU A 53 -0.75 -0.86 3.75
N GLY A 54 -1.67 -1.22 4.64
CA GLY A 54 -2.81 -2.08 4.30
C GLY A 54 -3.63 -1.51 3.15
N ARG A 55 -3.99 -0.22 3.22
CA ARG A 55 -4.71 0.45 2.13
C ARG A 55 -3.93 0.48 0.81
N VAL A 56 -2.59 0.58 0.85
CA VAL A 56 -1.77 0.59 -0.37
C VAL A 56 -1.77 -0.79 -1.01
N LEU A 57 -1.57 -1.84 -0.20
CA LEU A 57 -1.61 -3.23 -0.66
C LEU A 57 -3.01 -3.59 -1.20
N ASP A 58 -4.08 -3.14 -0.53
CA ASP A 58 -5.46 -3.31 -0.99
C ASP A 58 -5.72 -2.59 -2.32
N SER A 59 -5.24 -1.35 -2.47
CA SER A 59 -5.39 -0.59 -3.73
C SER A 59 -4.70 -1.31 -4.89
N LEU A 60 -3.44 -1.71 -4.69
CA LEU A 60 -2.65 -2.40 -5.72
C LEU A 60 -3.20 -3.80 -6.05
N SER A 61 -3.79 -4.49 -5.06
CA SER A 61 -4.47 -5.77 -5.28
C SER A 61 -5.80 -5.59 -6.03
N GLY A 62 -6.56 -4.55 -5.69
CA GLY A 62 -7.80 -4.17 -6.39
C GLY A 62 -7.57 -3.73 -7.84
N GLU A 63 -6.42 -3.11 -8.12
CA GLU A 63 -5.95 -2.80 -9.48
C GLU A 63 -5.45 -4.05 -10.25
N GLY A 64 -5.35 -5.20 -9.58
CA GLY A 64 -4.82 -6.44 -10.14
C GLY A 64 -3.30 -6.44 -10.35
N PHE A 65 -2.58 -5.51 -9.74
CA PHE A 65 -1.12 -5.43 -9.80
C PHE A 65 -0.45 -6.38 -8.78
N LEU A 66 -1.01 -6.47 -7.58
CA LEU A 66 -0.59 -7.46 -6.57
C LEU A 66 -1.60 -8.60 -6.49
N GLU A 67 -1.11 -9.74 -6.02
CA GLU A 67 -1.90 -10.88 -5.63
C GLU A 67 -1.43 -11.33 -4.25
N GLU A 68 -2.38 -11.62 -3.35
CA GLU A 68 -2.08 -12.24 -2.07
C GLU A 68 -2.07 -13.77 -2.23
N ARG A 69 -0.97 -14.41 -1.85
CA ARG A 69 -0.79 -15.86 -1.86
C ARG A 69 -0.19 -16.31 -0.54
N ASP A 70 -0.91 -17.16 0.19
CA ASP A 70 -0.46 -17.72 1.47
C ASP A 70 -0.02 -16.64 2.51
N GLY A 71 -0.69 -15.49 2.51
CA GLY A 71 -0.37 -14.36 3.39
C GLY A 71 0.84 -13.51 2.95
N GLU A 72 1.36 -13.75 1.75
CA GLU A 72 2.38 -12.93 1.10
C GLU A 72 1.78 -12.16 -0.07
N TYR A 73 2.15 -10.89 -0.21
CA TYR A 73 1.85 -10.12 -1.41
C TYR A 73 2.95 -10.32 -2.43
N VAL A 74 2.56 -10.71 -3.64
CA VAL A 74 3.44 -10.90 -4.79
C VAL A 74 2.94 -10.07 -5.96
N ARG A 75 3.85 -9.65 -6.83
CA ARG A 75 3.43 -9.04 -8.10
C ARG A 75 2.66 -10.06 -8.92
N ARG A 76 1.46 -9.71 -9.35
CA ARG A 76 0.70 -10.53 -10.29
C ARG A 76 1.44 -10.50 -11.62
N HIS A 77 1.88 -11.66 -12.09
CA HIS A 77 2.33 -11.80 -13.46
C HIS A 77 1.11 -11.60 -14.35
N SER A 78 1.05 -10.50 -15.09
CA SER A 78 0.12 -10.36 -16.20
C SER A 78 0.50 -11.41 -17.24
N THR A 79 -0.16 -12.56 -17.21
CA THR A 79 -0.16 -13.45 -18.38
C THR A 79 -0.92 -12.70 -19.47
N PRO A 80 -0.30 -12.39 -20.63
CA PRO A 80 -1.01 -11.80 -21.76
C PRO A 80 -2.09 -12.73 -22.31
#